data_AF-A0A9N9ANS9-F1
#
_entry.id   AF-A0A9N9ANS9-F1
#
_cell.length_a   1.000
_cell.length_b   1.000
_cell.length_c   1.000
_cell.angle_alpha   90.00
_cell.angle_beta   90.00
_cell.angle_gamma   90.00
#
_symmetry.space_group_name_H-M   'P 1'
#
loop_
_entity.id
_entity.type
_entity.pdbx_description
1 polymer ?
#
loop_
_entity_poly.entity_id
_entity_poly.type
_entity_poly.pdbx_seq_one_letter_code
_entity_poly.pdbx_strand_id
1 'polypeptide(L)'
;MSSLAISGIAPLLDFAGLLLFVEKISIYLIAGATFYFLRTTFNEFLANCDARFLTDYRAKFNTELTSRDENFIAEIQRIVTMLNTSTVRLDEIEQVLQNHHNNFGRVATEFESINRSITILQTEVNQRYSLIQSTNRRGSDQQSEASSSSARSSNSSNSSQKLANIISVIREQFQAIFDRIKGANDYTFDQMCNVVSADILKLGMGAIGKDTIKSFYNGGNIRSENLGKIGAWIDNSYTTTE
;
A
#
# COMPACT_ATOMS: atom_id res chain seq x y z
N MET A 1 73.85 74.58 -80.50
CA MET A 1 73.04 74.19 -79.33
C MET A 1 71.76 73.58 -79.87
N SER A 2 71.73 72.26 -80.00
CA SER A 2 70.60 71.54 -80.61
C SER A 2 69.71 71.02 -79.50
N SER A 3 68.58 71.70 -79.28
CA SER A 3 67.52 71.29 -78.35
C SER A 3 66.86 70.03 -78.89
N LEU A 4 67.20 68.87 -78.33
CA LEU A 4 66.50 67.61 -78.59
C LEU A 4 65.07 67.75 -78.06
N ALA A 5 64.07 67.76 -78.94
CA ALA A 5 62.67 67.88 -78.55
C ALA A 5 62.23 66.62 -77.79
N ILE A 6 62.07 66.74 -76.46
CA ILE A 6 61.60 65.70 -75.52
C ILE A 6 60.08 65.40 -75.71
N SER A 7 59.48 65.85 -76.81
CA SER A 7 58.04 65.71 -77.09
C SER A 7 57.61 64.28 -77.46
N GLY A 8 58.54 63.35 -77.72
CA GLY A 8 58.23 61.98 -78.15
C GLY A 8 58.09 60.93 -77.03
N ILE A 9 58.51 61.23 -75.80
CA ILE A 9 58.59 60.25 -74.70
C ILE A 9 57.32 60.27 -73.81
N ALA A 10 56.64 61.41 -73.73
CA ALA A 10 55.39 61.57 -72.95
C ALA A 10 54.29 60.54 -73.30
N PRO A 11 53.94 60.31 -74.58
CA PRO A 11 52.89 59.33 -74.91
C PRO A 11 53.27 57.87 -74.59
N LEU A 12 54.57 57.54 -74.53
CA LEU A 12 55.04 56.19 -74.16
C LEU A 12 54.97 55.95 -72.64
N LEU A 13 55.26 56.98 -71.83
CA LEU A 13 55.11 56.93 -70.38
C LEU A 13 53.63 56.82 -69.96
N ASP A 14 52.75 57.56 -70.62
CA ASP A 14 51.30 57.47 -70.37
C ASP A 14 50.74 56.09 -70.73
N PHE A 15 51.18 55.49 -71.84
CA PHE A 15 50.77 54.14 -72.25
C PHE A 15 51.26 53.05 -71.27
N ALA A 16 52.51 53.15 -70.79
CA ALA A 16 53.05 52.23 -69.79
C ALA A 16 52.31 52.35 -68.45
N GLY A 17 51.94 53.58 -68.03
CA GLY A 17 51.12 53.81 -66.84
C GLY A 17 49.73 53.18 -66.94
N LEU A 18 49.08 53.30 -68.11
CA LEU A 18 47.77 52.68 -68.40
C LEU A 18 47.84 51.16 -68.39
N LEU A 19 48.90 50.56 -68.95
CA LEU A 19 49.12 49.10 -68.94
C LEU A 19 49.27 48.56 -67.50
N LEU A 20 50.09 49.21 -66.68
CA LEU A 20 50.26 48.84 -65.26
C LEU A 20 48.97 49.02 -64.45
N PHE A 21 48.14 49.99 -64.82
CA PHE A 21 46.84 50.22 -64.20
C PHE A 21 45.84 49.11 -64.55
N VAL A 22 45.76 48.72 -65.83
CA VAL A 22 44.90 47.62 -66.29
C VAL A 22 45.31 46.27 -65.67
N GLU A 23 46.61 46.02 -65.57
CA GLU A 23 47.13 44.80 -64.93
C GLU A 23 46.76 44.73 -63.45
N LYS A 24 46.94 45.84 -62.71
CA LYS A 24 46.56 45.92 -61.30
C LYS A 24 45.06 45.75 -61.09
N ILE A 25 44.21 46.40 -61.89
CA ILE A 25 42.75 46.23 -61.81
C ILE A 25 42.37 44.77 -62.03
N SER A 26 42.99 44.10 -63.01
CA SER A 26 42.72 42.69 -63.31
C SER A 26 43.07 41.78 -62.14
N ILE A 27 44.20 42.01 -61.46
CA ILE A 27 44.62 41.26 -60.27
C ILE A 27 43.63 41.47 -59.12
N TYR A 28 43.21 42.70 -58.85
CA TYR A 28 42.22 42.98 -57.79
C TYR A 28 40.86 42.36 -58.09
N LEU A 29 40.44 42.33 -59.36
CA LEU A 29 39.18 41.74 -59.77
C LEU A 29 39.20 40.20 -59.61
N ILE A 30 40.31 39.56 -59.99
CA ILE A 30 40.53 38.12 -59.76
C ILE A 30 40.54 37.81 -58.25
N ALA A 31 41.28 38.58 -57.45
CA ALA A 31 41.34 38.40 -56.00
C ALA A 31 39.97 38.61 -55.32
N GLY A 32 39.20 39.60 -55.77
CA GLY A 32 37.84 39.84 -55.30
C GLY A 32 36.90 38.69 -55.64
N ALA A 33 36.98 38.16 -56.86
CA ALA A 33 36.17 37.02 -57.31
C ALA A 33 36.51 35.74 -56.54
N THR A 34 37.80 35.46 -56.31
CA THR A 34 38.22 34.28 -55.53
C THR A 34 37.82 34.40 -54.07
N PHE A 35 37.93 35.60 -53.47
CA PHE A 35 37.45 35.84 -52.10
C PHE A 35 35.92 35.69 -51.99
N TYR A 36 35.17 36.23 -52.96
CA TYR A 36 33.72 36.07 -53.01
C TYR A 36 33.33 34.60 -53.11
N PHE A 37 33.96 33.84 -54.02
CA PHE A 37 33.73 32.41 -54.16
C PHE A 37 34.04 31.65 -52.87
N LEU A 38 35.22 31.88 -52.27
CA LEU A 38 35.61 31.24 -51.01
C LEU A 38 34.63 31.54 -49.89
N ARG A 39 34.18 32.80 -49.77
CA ARG A 39 33.18 33.21 -48.78
C ARG A 39 31.86 32.48 -49.01
N THR A 40 31.40 32.36 -50.26
CA THR A 40 30.15 31.64 -50.57
C THR A 40 30.26 30.15 -50.24
N THR A 41 31.35 29.49 -50.62
CA THR A 41 31.56 28.05 -50.33
C THR A 41 31.70 27.80 -48.83
N PHE A 42 32.38 28.68 -48.10
CA PHE A 42 32.50 28.56 -46.64
C PHE A 42 31.15 28.72 -45.93
N ASN A 43 30.33 29.68 -46.37
CA ASN A 43 28.98 29.86 -45.82
C ASN A 43 28.09 28.63 -46.10
N GLU A 44 28.16 28.06 -47.30
CA GLU A 44 27.43 26.83 -47.65
C GLU A 44 27.89 25.64 -46.81
N PHE A 45 29.21 25.50 -46.59
CA PHE A 45 29.76 24.48 -45.71
C PHE A 45 29.25 24.62 -44.28
N LEU A 46 29.27 25.83 -43.71
CA LEU A 46 28.73 26.08 -42.36
C LEU A 46 27.25 25.73 -42.27
N ALA A 47 26.44 26.19 -43.24
CA ALA A 47 25.01 25.88 -43.28
C ALA A 47 24.74 24.37 -43.36
N ASN A 48 25.53 23.63 -44.14
CA ASN A 48 25.42 22.18 -44.25
C ASN A 48 25.84 21.47 -42.95
N CYS A 49 26.93 21.92 -42.31
CA CYS A 49 27.36 21.41 -41.01
C CYS A 49 26.29 21.61 -39.94
N ASP A 50 25.71 22.82 -39.84
CA ASP A 50 24.65 23.13 -38.89
C ASP A 50 23.40 22.29 -39.14
N ALA A 51 22.96 22.17 -40.40
CA ALA A 51 21.81 21.36 -40.77
C ALA A 51 22.01 19.87 -40.44
N ARG A 52 23.21 19.34 -40.71
CA ARG A 52 23.53 17.94 -40.42
C ARG A 52 23.60 17.67 -38.93
N PHE A 53 24.24 18.56 -38.16
CA PHE A 53 24.30 18.45 -36.70
C PHE A 53 22.90 18.48 -36.08
N LEU A 54 22.05 19.43 -36.49
CA LEU A 54 20.67 19.52 -36.01
C LEU A 54 19.84 18.28 -36.37
N THR A 55 20.03 17.74 -37.57
CA THR A 55 19.31 16.54 -38.02
C THR A 55 19.71 15.31 -37.20
N ASP A 56 21.00 15.10 -36.98
CA ASP A 56 21.52 13.97 -36.19
C ASP A 56 21.06 14.07 -34.72
N TYR A 57 21.19 15.25 -34.12
CA TYR A 57 20.74 15.49 -32.75
C TYR A 57 19.23 15.24 -32.60
N ARG A 58 18.43 15.75 -33.54
CA ARG A 58 16.98 15.52 -33.55
C ARG A 58 16.64 14.04 -33.69
N ALA A 59 17.30 13.33 -34.59
CA ALA A 59 17.05 11.90 -34.81
C ALA A 59 17.37 11.08 -33.55
N LYS A 60 18.50 11.36 -32.91
CA LYS A 60 18.90 10.70 -31.66
C LYS A 60 17.92 10.98 -30.53
N PHE A 61 17.55 12.24 -30.34
CA PHE A 61 16.59 12.65 -29.31
C PHE A 61 15.21 12.01 -29.51
N ASN A 62 14.69 12.01 -30.74
CA ASN A 62 13.42 11.39 -31.06
C ASN A 62 13.45 9.87 -30.84
N THR A 63 14.55 9.20 -31.20
CA THR A 63 14.71 7.76 -30.97
C THR A 63 14.68 7.43 -29.47
N GLU A 64 15.35 8.23 -28.65
CA GLU A 64 15.35 8.06 -27.20
C GLU A 64 13.96 8.29 -26.59
N LEU A 65 13.24 9.33 -27.05
CA LEU A 65 11.86 9.58 -26.63
C LEU A 65 10.94 8.42 -26.99
N THR A 66 10.97 7.95 -28.24
CA THR A 66 10.13 6.82 -28.68
C THR A 66 10.41 5.56 -27.87
N SER A 67 11.69 5.24 -27.61
CA SER A 67 12.04 4.08 -26.80
C SER A 67 11.52 4.19 -25.36
N ARG A 68 11.56 5.39 -24.77
CA ARG A 68 11.01 5.63 -23.42
C ARG A 68 9.49 5.49 -23.41
N ASP A 69 8.80 6.01 -24.42
CA ASP A 69 7.35 5.91 -24.54
C ASP A 69 6.91 4.44 -24.69
N GLU A 70 7.59 3.67 -25.54
CA GLU A 70 7.35 2.22 -25.68
C GLU A 70 7.54 1.47 -24.36
N ASN A 71 8.60 1.78 -23.61
CA ASN A 71 8.85 1.20 -22.30
C ASN A 71 7.76 1.57 -21.27
N PHE A 72 7.31 2.83 -21.26
CA PHE A 72 6.22 3.26 -20.39
C PHE A 72 4.90 2.57 -20.74
N ILE A 73 4.59 2.41 -22.03
CA ILE A 73 3.40 1.69 -22.49
C ILE A 73 3.44 0.23 -22.01
N ALA A 74 4.59 -0.44 -22.14
CA ALA A 74 4.76 -1.82 -21.69
C ALA A 74 4.58 -1.95 -20.16
N GLU A 75 5.13 -1.03 -19.38
CA GLU A 75 4.97 -1.03 -17.91
C GLU A 75 3.53 -0.74 -17.49
N ILE A 76 2.85 0.20 -18.16
CA ILE A 76 1.42 0.45 -17.93
C ILE A 76 0.59 -0.80 -18.21
N GLN A 77 0.84 -1.50 -19.31
CA GLN A 77 0.14 -2.75 -19.64
C GLN A 77 0.38 -3.85 -18.58
N ARG A 78 1.61 -3.96 -18.08
CA ARG A 78 1.94 -4.88 -16.98
C ARG A 78 1.16 -4.55 -15.71
N ILE A 79 1.13 -3.28 -15.32
CA ILE A 79 0.37 -2.80 -14.14
C ILE A 79 -1.12 -3.10 -14.31
N VAL A 80 -1.70 -2.77 -15.47
CA VAL A 80 -3.12 -3.03 -15.78
C VAL A 80 -3.43 -4.54 -15.68
N THR A 81 -2.55 -5.39 -16.17
CA THR A 81 -2.72 -6.86 -16.09
C THR A 81 -2.72 -7.35 -14.64
N MET A 82 -1.81 -6.84 -13.80
CA MET A 82 -1.79 -7.16 -12.37
C MET A 82 -3.06 -6.68 -11.67
N LEU A 83 -3.53 -5.47 -11.96
CA LEU A 83 -4.78 -4.93 -11.39
C LEU A 83 -6.00 -5.75 -11.78
N ASN A 84 -6.10 -6.17 -13.05
CA ASN A 84 -7.20 -7.03 -13.51
C ASN A 84 -7.17 -8.38 -12.79
N THR A 85 -5.98 -8.97 -12.60
CA THR A 85 -5.84 -10.24 -11.88
C THR A 85 -6.24 -10.10 -10.40
N SER A 86 -5.83 -9.01 -9.75
CA SER A 86 -6.23 -8.72 -8.36
C SER A 86 -7.74 -8.50 -8.25
N THR A 87 -8.36 -7.82 -9.21
CA THR A 87 -9.82 -7.59 -9.24
C THR A 87 -10.57 -8.93 -9.32
N VAL A 88 -10.18 -9.82 -10.22
CA VAL A 88 -10.80 -11.15 -10.34
C VAL A 88 -10.66 -11.95 -9.05
N ARG A 89 -9.48 -11.93 -8.40
CA ARG A 89 -9.28 -12.62 -7.13
C ARG A 89 -10.13 -12.05 -6.00
N LEU A 90 -10.37 -10.74 -5.99
CA LEU A 90 -11.27 -10.10 -5.02
C LEU A 90 -12.72 -10.54 -5.24
N ASP A 91 -13.18 -10.60 -6.49
CA ASP A 91 -14.53 -11.09 -6.82
C ASP A 91 -14.73 -12.54 -6.37
N GLU A 92 -13.71 -13.40 -6.55
CA GLU A 92 -13.74 -14.80 -6.08
C GLU A 92 -13.83 -14.88 -4.55
N ILE A 93 -13.08 -14.05 -3.82
CA ILE A 93 -13.11 -14.00 -2.35
C ILE A 93 -14.49 -13.53 -1.87
N GLU A 94 -15.06 -12.49 -2.49
CA GLU A 94 -16.38 -11.98 -2.15
C GLU A 94 -17.46 -13.06 -2.32
N GLN A 95 -17.41 -13.83 -3.42
CA GLN A 95 -18.34 -14.94 -3.64
C GLN A 95 -18.20 -16.03 -2.57
N VAL A 96 -16.97 -16.39 -2.20
CA VAL A 96 -16.71 -17.39 -1.14
C VAL A 96 -17.25 -16.89 0.20
N LEU A 97 -17.00 -15.63 0.56
CA LEU A 97 -17.48 -15.04 1.79
C LEU A 97 -19.01 -15.02 1.84
N GLN A 98 -19.67 -14.65 0.74
CA GLN A 98 -21.12 -14.65 0.64
C GLN A 98 -21.71 -16.06 0.80
N ASN A 99 -21.07 -17.07 0.20
CA ASN A 99 -21.48 -18.46 0.36
C ASN A 99 -21.33 -18.92 1.83
N HIS A 100 -20.21 -18.60 2.48
CA HIS A 100 -20.03 -18.89 3.90
C HIS A 100 -21.09 -18.21 4.76
N HIS A 101 -21.39 -16.93 4.52
CA HIS A 101 -22.41 -16.20 5.24
C HIS A 101 -23.78 -16.89 5.14
N ASN A 102 -24.18 -17.29 3.92
CA ASN A 102 -25.42 -18.02 3.70
C ASN A 102 -25.45 -19.37 4.43
N ASN A 103 -24.34 -20.12 4.40
CA ASN A 103 -24.23 -21.40 5.09
C ASN A 103 -24.31 -21.25 6.60
N PHE A 104 -23.63 -20.26 7.18
CA PHE A 104 -23.74 -19.96 8.61
C PHE A 104 -25.15 -19.54 9.01
N GLY A 105 -25.82 -18.72 8.19
CA GLY A 105 -27.22 -18.35 8.39
C GLY A 105 -28.11 -19.59 8.46
N ARG A 106 -27.93 -20.55 7.54
CA ARG A 106 -28.67 -21.81 7.55
C ARG A 106 -28.38 -22.63 8.82
N VAL A 107 -27.11 -22.82 9.18
CA VAL A 107 -26.73 -23.55 10.41
C VAL A 107 -27.33 -22.90 11.66
N ALA A 108 -27.35 -21.57 11.74
CA ALA A 108 -27.98 -20.86 12.85
C ALA A 108 -29.49 -21.16 12.94
N THR A 109 -30.20 -21.15 11.81
CA THR A 109 -31.64 -21.49 11.78
C THR A 109 -31.91 -22.95 12.17
N GLU A 110 -31.05 -23.89 11.77
CA GLU A 110 -31.15 -25.29 12.17
C GLU A 110 -30.92 -25.44 13.68
N PHE A 111 -29.93 -24.73 14.24
CA PHE A 111 -29.64 -24.75 15.66
C PHE A 111 -30.81 -24.19 16.49
N GLU A 112 -31.44 -23.10 16.05
CA GLU A 112 -32.67 -22.59 16.68
C GLU A 112 -33.81 -23.62 16.66
N SER A 113 -33.99 -24.31 15.53
CA SER A 113 -35.00 -25.36 15.38
C SER A 113 -34.77 -26.54 16.34
N ILE A 114 -33.51 -26.99 16.45
CA ILE A 114 -33.10 -28.02 17.41
C ILE A 114 -33.38 -27.55 18.84
N ASN A 115 -32.99 -26.32 19.19
CA ASN A 115 -33.20 -25.77 20.53
C ASN A 115 -34.70 -25.68 20.91
N ARG A 116 -35.56 -25.27 19.96
CA ARG A 116 -37.02 -25.30 20.13
C ARG A 116 -37.51 -26.72 20.39
N SER A 117 -37.04 -27.69 19.59
CA SER A 117 -37.42 -29.10 19.73
C SER A 117 -37.01 -29.69 21.08
N ILE A 118 -35.79 -29.38 21.56
CA ILE A 118 -35.33 -29.78 22.90
C ILE A 118 -36.22 -29.19 23.99
N THR A 119 -36.59 -27.91 23.87
CA THR A 119 -37.47 -27.24 24.85
C THR A 119 -38.85 -27.89 24.92
N ILE A 120 -39.41 -28.26 23.76
CA ILE A 120 -40.69 -28.98 23.68
C ILE A 120 -40.58 -30.34 24.37
N LEU A 121 -39.53 -31.12 24.04
CA LEU A 121 -39.31 -32.44 24.64
C LEU A 121 -39.12 -32.37 26.16
N GLN A 122 -38.36 -31.40 26.66
CA GLN A 122 -38.19 -31.17 28.10
C GLN A 122 -39.53 -30.87 28.79
N THR A 123 -40.37 -30.04 28.15
CA THR A 123 -41.70 -29.71 28.66
C THR A 123 -42.58 -30.96 28.74
N GLU A 124 -42.59 -31.79 27.70
CA GLU A 124 -43.37 -33.03 27.67
C GLU A 124 -42.89 -34.03 28.74
N VAL A 125 -41.57 -34.22 28.89
CA VAL A 125 -41.00 -35.11 29.91
C VAL A 125 -41.39 -34.66 31.32
N ASN A 126 -41.27 -33.36 31.60
CA ASN A 126 -41.67 -32.79 32.90
C ASN A 126 -43.16 -32.97 33.17
N GLN A 127 -44.02 -32.78 32.17
CA GLN A 127 -45.45 -33.04 32.28
C GLN A 127 -45.73 -34.51 32.61
N ARG A 128 -45.15 -35.46 31.87
CA ARG A 128 -45.33 -36.90 32.14
C ARG A 128 -44.82 -37.29 33.53
N TYR A 129 -43.69 -36.75 33.97
CA TYR A 129 -43.15 -37.01 35.30
C TYR A 129 -44.11 -36.53 36.40
N SER A 130 -44.68 -35.33 36.26
CA SER A 130 -45.67 -34.79 37.21
C SER A 130 -46.94 -35.65 37.30
N LEU A 131 -47.43 -36.16 36.16
CA LEU A 131 -48.57 -37.07 36.09
C LEU A 131 -48.30 -38.38 36.84
N ILE A 132 -47.15 -39.01 36.60
CA ILE A 132 -46.75 -40.25 37.29
C ILE A 132 -46.63 -40.00 38.80
N GLN A 133 -46.02 -38.89 39.22
CA GLN A 133 -45.85 -38.55 40.63
C GLN A 133 -47.20 -38.30 41.34
N SER A 134 -48.15 -37.66 40.66
CA SER A 134 -49.51 -37.47 41.17
C SER A 134 -50.30 -38.78 41.26
N THR A 135 -50.05 -39.72 40.34
CA THR A 135 -50.69 -41.04 40.33
C THR A 135 -50.14 -41.93 41.47
N ASN A 136 -48.83 -41.89 41.71
CA ASN A 136 -48.20 -42.61 42.83
C ASN A 136 -48.62 -42.05 44.21
N ARG A 137 -48.90 -40.74 44.32
CA ARG A 137 -49.42 -40.14 45.56
C ARG A 137 -50.86 -40.55 45.89
N ARG A 138 -51.66 -40.99 44.91
CA ARG A 138 -53.03 -41.46 45.14
C ARG A 138 -53.10 -42.92 45.62
N GLY A 139 -51.97 -43.63 45.66
CA GLY A 139 -51.87 -45.02 46.09
C GLY A 139 -51.19 -45.23 47.45
N SER A 140 -50.83 -44.17 48.18
CA SER A 140 -50.08 -44.29 49.44
C SER A 140 -50.53 -43.24 50.46
N ASP A 141 -51.76 -43.41 50.96
CA ASP A 141 -52.14 -42.85 52.25
C ASP A 141 -51.49 -43.69 53.35
N GLN A 142 -50.27 -43.34 53.78
CA GLN A 142 -49.82 -43.48 55.17
C GLN A 142 -48.42 -42.89 55.39
N GLN A 143 -48.37 -42.02 56.41
CA GLN A 143 -47.25 -41.78 57.34
C GLN A 143 -45.96 -41.11 56.83
N SER A 144 -45.80 -39.82 57.14
CA SER A 144 -45.17 -39.37 58.42
C SER A 144 -44.54 -37.99 58.26
N GLU A 145 -44.79 -37.16 59.27
CA GLU A 145 -44.16 -35.87 59.52
C GLU A 145 -42.67 -36.01 59.86
N ALA A 146 -41.85 -35.00 59.51
CA ALA A 146 -41.00 -34.28 60.45
C ALA A 146 -40.12 -33.21 59.78
N SER A 147 -40.04 -32.09 60.50
CA SER A 147 -39.45 -30.77 60.28
C SER A 147 -37.94 -30.64 60.04
N SER A 148 -37.56 -29.39 59.75
CA SER A 148 -36.25 -28.72 59.95
C SER A 148 -35.31 -28.71 58.72
N SER A 149 -34.52 -27.70 58.41
CA SER A 149 -34.38 -26.31 58.87
C SER A 149 -33.48 -25.59 57.84
N SER A 150 -33.58 -24.27 57.81
CA SER A 150 -32.87 -23.31 56.98
C SER A 150 -31.34 -23.47 56.88
N ALA A 151 -30.81 -23.34 55.67
CA ALA A 151 -29.42 -22.92 55.43
C ALA A 151 -29.38 -21.92 54.27
N ARG A 152 -29.26 -20.63 54.63
CA ARG A 152 -28.78 -19.57 53.73
C ARG A 152 -27.27 -19.73 53.60
N SER A 153 -26.77 -19.95 52.39
CA SER A 153 -25.34 -19.75 52.08
C SER A 153 -25.15 -19.34 50.61
N SER A 154 -25.08 -18.02 50.42
CA SER A 154 -24.18 -17.28 49.53
C SER A 154 -23.69 -17.97 48.25
N ASN A 155 -24.44 -17.83 47.16
CA ASN A 155 -24.01 -18.24 45.83
C ASN A 155 -23.33 -17.05 45.10
N SER A 156 -22.05 -16.75 45.43
CA SER A 156 -21.28 -15.67 44.77
C SER A 156 -20.06 -16.15 43.98
N SER A 157 -19.90 -17.46 43.78
CA SER A 157 -18.66 -18.04 43.21
C SER A 157 -18.62 -18.10 41.68
N ASN A 158 -19.74 -17.85 40.99
CA ASN A 158 -19.83 -18.09 39.54
C ASN A 158 -19.35 -16.90 38.66
N SER A 159 -19.16 -15.70 39.22
CA SER A 159 -18.72 -14.52 38.43
C SER A 159 -17.20 -14.42 38.32
N SER A 160 -16.47 -14.74 39.38
CA SER A 160 -15.00 -14.67 39.42
C SER A 160 -14.33 -15.68 38.48
N GLN A 161 -14.90 -16.90 38.36
CA GLN A 161 -14.43 -17.90 37.41
C GLN A 161 -14.68 -17.48 35.95
N LYS A 162 -15.83 -16.87 35.66
CA LYS A 162 -16.12 -16.35 34.32
C LYS A 162 -15.19 -15.20 33.92
N LEU A 163 -14.88 -14.28 34.84
CA LEU A 163 -13.95 -13.19 34.59
C LEU A 163 -12.51 -13.70 34.34
N ALA A 164 -12.05 -14.67 35.13
CA ALA A 164 -10.75 -15.30 34.95
C ALA A 164 -10.63 -15.98 33.58
N ASN A 165 -11.68 -16.70 33.14
CA ASN A 165 -11.71 -17.33 31.83
C ASN A 165 -11.65 -16.29 30.69
N ILE A 166 -12.38 -15.17 30.81
CA ILE A 166 -12.35 -14.08 29.81
C ILE A 166 -10.95 -13.44 29.73
N ILE A 167 -10.33 -13.15 30.87
CA ILE A 167 -8.97 -12.58 30.90
C ILE A 167 -7.95 -13.55 30.28
N SER A 168 -8.11 -14.86 30.50
CA SER A 168 -7.27 -15.89 29.87
C SER A 168 -7.38 -15.85 28.35
N VAL A 169 -8.61 -15.84 27.81
CA VAL A 169 -8.84 -15.78 26.36
C VAL A 169 -8.26 -14.52 25.74
N ILE A 170 -8.48 -13.35 26.35
CA ILE A 170 -7.91 -12.07 25.86
C ILE A 170 -6.38 -12.13 25.88
N ARG A 171 -5.78 -12.73 26.91
CA ARG A 171 -4.33 -12.87 27.02
C ARG A 171 -3.76 -13.78 25.95
N GLU A 172 -4.39 -14.90 25.66
CA GLU A 172 -3.97 -15.84 24.62
C GLU A 172 -4.00 -15.16 23.23
N GLN A 173 -5.08 -14.43 22.91
CA GLN A 173 -5.17 -13.67 21.67
C GLN A 173 -4.11 -12.56 21.60
N PHE A 174 -3.93 -11.83 22.70
CA PHE A 174 -2.89 -10.81 22.80
C PHE A 174 -1.50 -11.40 22.52
N GLN A 175 -1.12 -12.50 23.18
CA GLN A 175 0.18 -13.14 23.00
C GLN A 175 0.38 -13.61 21.55
N ALA A 176 -0.62 -14.26 20.96
CA ALA A 176 -0.54 -14.75 19.59
C ALA A 176 -0.28 -13.61 18.57
N ILE A 177 -1.02 -12.50 18.69
CA ILE A 177 -0.81 -11.33 17.81
C ILE A 177 0.52 -10.64 18.11
N PHE A 178 0.85 -10.50 19.39
CA PHE A 178 2.08 -9.88 19.83
C PHE A 178 3.30 -10.60 19.25
N ASP A 179 3.35 -11.93 19.37
CA ASP A 179 4.45 -12.75 18.85
C ASP A 179 4.50 -12.75 17.32
N ARG A 180 3.33 -12.79 16.66
CA ARG A 180 3.24 -12.69 15.19
C ARG A 180 3.87 -11.40 14.67
N ILE A 181 3.46 -10.24 15.20
CA ILE A 181 3.96 -8.94 14.76
C ILE A 181 5.44 -8.77 15.14
N LYS A 182 5.80 -9.19 16.36
CA LYS A 182 7.19 -9.16 16.83
C LYS A 182 8.11 -9.96 15.92
N GLY A 183 7.72 -11.18 15.55
CA GLY A 183 8.49 -12.05 14.67
C GLY A 183 8.53 -11.55 13.22
N ALA A 184 7.43 -11.00 12.71
CA ALA A 184 7.38 -10.48 11.33
C ALA A 184 8.26 -9.24 11.10
N ASN A 185 8.54 -8.47 12.17
CA ASN A 185 9.30 -7.22 12.09
C ASN A 185 10.66 -7.27 12.83
N ASP A 186 11.09 -8.46 13.26
CA ASP A 186 12.32 -8.67 14.03
C ASP A 186 12.47 -7.74 15.26
N TYR A 187 11.36 -7.46 15.94
CA TYR A 187 11.39 -6.60 17.12
C TYR A 187 11.90 -7.34 18.36
N THR A 188 12.66 -6.63 19.19
CA THR A 188 12.87 -7.04 20.58
C THR A 188 11.56 -6.93 21.36
N PHE A 189 11.44 -7.68 22.45
CA PHE A 189 10.24 -7.66 23.30
C PHE A 189 9.89 -6.24 23.78
N ASP A 190 10.91 -5.44 24.13
CA ASP A 190 10.75 -4.06 24.59
C ASP A 190 10.30 -3.12 23.47
N GLN A 191 10.83 -3.28 22.26
CA GLN A 191 10.38 -2.54 21.09
C GLN A 191 8.92 -2.84 20.77
N MET A 192 8.53 -4.12 20.82
CA MET A 192 7.13 -4.50 20.59
C MET A 192 6.19 -3.93 21.65
N CYS A 193 6.59 -3.90 22.93
CA CYS A 193 5.80 -3.25 23.98
C CYS A 193 5.60 -1.75 23.72
N ASN A 194 6.61 -1.07 23.18
CA ASN A 194 6.49 0.34 22.79
C ASN A 194 5.55 0.52 21.59
N VAL A 195 5.58 -0.39 20.61
CA VAL A 195 4.65 -0.39 19.46
C VAL A 195 3.21 -0.53 19.94
N VAL A 196 2.91 -1.53 20.79
CA VAL A 196 1.57 -1.72 21.36
C VAL A 196 1.10 -0.50 22.13
N SER A 197 1.98 0.10 22.95
CA SER A 197 1.67 1.32 23.71
C SER A 197 1.33 2.50 22.78
N ALA A 198 2.11 2.69 21.72
CA ALA A 198 1.90 3.74 20.74
C ALA A 198 0.62 3.53 19.93
N ASP A 199 0.31 2.31 19.53
CA ASP A 199 -0.89 2.01 18.76
C ASP A 199 -2.16 2.17 19.60
N ILE A 200 -2.14 1.72 20.85
CA ILE A 200 -3.23 2.00 21.80
C ILE A 200 -3.47 3.50 21.97
N LEU A 201 -2.40 4.30 22.00
CA LEU A 201 -2.51 5.75 22.06
C LEU A 201 -3.14 6.33 20.79
N LYS A 202 -2.74 5.85 19.60
CA LYS A 202 -3.33 6.26 18.31
C LYS A 202 -4.81 5.91 18.19
N LEU A 203 -5.24 4.80 18.80
CA LEU A 203 -6.64 4.39 18.87
C LEU A 203 -7.48 5.28 19.80
N GLY A 204 -6.89 6.29 20.45
CA GLY A 204 -7.60 7.20 21.35
C GLY A 204 -7.99 6.55 22.69
N MET A 205 -7.46 5.37 23.00
CA MET A 205 -7.79 4.59 24.20
C MET A 205 -7.04 5.07 25.46
N GLY A 206 -6.24 6.13 25.33
CA GLY A 206 -5.41 6.68 26.39
C GLY A 206 -4.09 5.94 26.60
N ALA A 207 -3.16 6.57 27.30
CA ALA A 207 -1.83 5.99 27.49
C ALA A 207 -1.87 4.68 28.31
N ILE A 208 -1.05 3.71 27.92
CA ILE A 208 -0.75 2.50 28.68
C ILE A 208 0.77 2.35 28.78
N GLY A 209 1.27 2.07 29.98
CA GLY A 209 2.71 1.93 30.21
C GLY A 209 3.25 0.63 29.63
N LYS A 210 4.47 0.68 29.08
CA LYS A 210 5.17 -0.53 28.59
C LYS A 210 5.25 -1.62 29.66
N ASP A 211 5.47 -1.27 30.93
CA ASP A 211 5.61 -2.24 32.01
C ASP A 211 4.28 -2.94 32.32
N THR A 212 3.15 -2.26 32.10
CA THR A 212 1.82 -2.87 32.19
C THR A 212 1.60 -3.90 31.09
N ILE A 213 2.03 -3.59 29.86
CA ILE A 213 1.96 -4.53 28.73
C ILE A 213 2.84 -5.75 28.99
N LYS A 214 4.08 -5.53 29.43
CA LYS A 214 5.01 -6.62 29.82
C LYS A 214 4.43 -7.50 30.91
N SER A 215 3.85 -6.89 31.94
CA SER A 215 3.23 -7.62 33.05
C SER A 215 2.07 -8.48 32.55
N PHE A 216 1.20 -7.93 31.71
CA PHE A 216 0.07 -8.67 31.15
C PHE A 216 0.51 -9.85 30.27
N TYR A 217 1.51 -9.65 29.42
CA TYR A 217 2.11 -10.71 28.60
C TYR A 217 2.63 -11.87 29.46
N ASN A 218 3.34 -11.56 30.56
CA ASN A 218 3.92 -12.56 31.46
C ASN A 218 2.92 -13.17 32.47
N GLY A 219 1.63 -12.91 32.29
CA GLY A 219 0.60 -13.50 33.12
C GLY A 219 0.18 -12.67 34.34
N GLY A 220 0.73 -11.47 34.48
CA GLY A 220 0.42 -10.52 35.54
C GLY A 220 -1.03 -10.03 35.52
N ASN A 221 -1.47 -9.50 36.67
CA ASN A 221 -2.81 -8.97 36.80
C ASN A 221 -2.92 -7.61 36.09
N ILE A 222 -4.06 -7.35 35.45
CA ILE A 222 -4.32 -6.12 34.73
C ILE A 222 -5.56 -5.44 35.28
N ARG A 223 -5.51 -4.11 35.40
CA ARG A 223 -6.67 -3.31 35.74
C ARG A 223 -7.69 -3.38 34.60
N SER A 224 -8.98 -3.46 34.93
CA SER A 224 -10.06 -3.52 33.93
C SER A 224 -10.00 -2.40 32.90
N GLU A 225 -9.60 -1.19 33.32
CA GLU A 225 -9.39 -0.03 32.45
C GLU A 225 -8.35 -0.26 31.35
N ASN A 226 -7.31 -1.06 31.63
CA ASN A 226 -6.25 -1.36 30.66
C ASN A 226 -6.58 -2.61 29.84
N LEU A 227 -7.43 -3.51 30.36
CA LEU A 227 -7.93 -4.66 29.61
C LEU A 227 -8.76 -4.21 28.40
N GLY A 228 -9.59 -3.17 28.54
CA GLY A 228 -10.33 -2.59 27.42
C GLY A 228 -9.43 -1.99 26.34
N LYS A 229 -8.30 -1.36 26.73
CA LYS A 229 -7.31 -0.82 25.79
C LYS A 229 -6.61 -1.93 24.99
N ILE A 230 -6.27 -3.03 25.66
CA ILE A 230 -5.66 -4.20 25.02
C ILE A 230 -6.67 -4.88 24.08
N GLY A 231 -7.93 -5.02 24.50
CA GLY A 231 -9.00 -5.54 23.65
C GLY A 231 -9.15 -4.75 22.35
N ALA A 232 -9.21 -3.41 22.43
CA ALA A 232 -9.29 -2.56 21.24
C ALA A 232 -8.07 -2.70 20.30
N TRP A 233 -6.87 -2.89 20.85
CA TRP A 233 -5.68 -3.14 20.04
C TRP A 233 -5.71 -4.50 19.35
N ILE A 234 -6.21 -5.54 20.03
CA ILE A 234 -6.43 -6.88 19.45
C ILE A 234 -7.38 -6.77 18.26
N ASP A 235 -8.54 -6.14 18.45
CA ASP A 235 -9.57 -5.99 17.41
C ASP A 235 -9.02 -5.24 16.17
N ASN A 236 -8.29 -4.14 16.38
CA ASN A 236 -7.66 -3.37 15.30
C ASN A 236 -6.51 -4.14 14.59
N SER A 237 -5.84 -5.03 15.31
CA SER A 237 -4.75 -5.84 14.75
C SER A 237 -5.25 -6.99 13.87
N TYR A 238 -6.54 -7.33 13.94
CA TYR A 238 -7.19 -8.23 12.98
C TYR A 238 -7.56 -7.51 11.69
N THR A 239 -8.06 -6.27 11.78
CA THR A 239 -8.52 -5.49 10.61
C THR A 239 -7.40 -4.95 9.73
N THR A 240 -6.15 -4.91 10.22
CA THR A 240 -5.00 -4.40 9.46
C THR A 240 -4.23 -5.53 8.74
N THR A 241 -4.72 -6.78 8.82
CA THR A 241 -4.10 -7.97 8.20
C THR A 241 -4.94 -8.62 7.09
N GLU A 242 -6.01 -7.96 6.63
CA GLU A 242 -6.68 -8.21 5.34
C GLU A 242 -6.34 -7.08 4.36
#